data_AF-A0A1F9BGR2-F1
#
_entry.id   AF-A0A1F9BGR2-F1
#
_cell.length_a   1.000
_cell.length_b   1.000
_cell.length_c   1.000
_cell.angle_alpha   90.00
_cell.angle_beta   90.00
_cell.angle_gamma   90.00
#
_symmetry.space_group_name_H-M   'P 1'
#
loop_
_entity.id
_entity.type
_entity.pdbx_description
1 polymer ?
#
loop_
_entity_poly.entity_id
_entity_poly.type
_entity_poly.pdbx_seq_one_letter_code
_entity_poly.pdbx_strand_id
1 'polypeptide(L)'
;MKGLFNKVKNVPTRRRFVVSTIRKGENAFETAVFAANFFYLPRSWSRPEFIVATDTVEKAWDTHYLLAARLSQEYPLRIFQEYS
;
A
#
# COMPACT_ATOMS: atom_id res chain seq x y z
N MET A 1 -17.98 1.00 4.35
CA MET A 1 -16.66 0.36 4.46
C MET A 1 -15.59 1.44 4.35
N LYS A 2 -15.04 1.92 5.47
CA LYS A 2 -13.91 2.85 5.45
C LYS A 2 -12.67 2.01 5.15
N GLY A 3 -12.06 2.19 3.98
CA GLY A 3 -10.80 1.53 3.65
C GLY A 3 -9.78 1.80 4.75
N LEU A 4 -9.16 0.74 5.28
CA LEU A 4 -8.08 0.88 6.24
C LEU A 4 -6.94 1.60 5.53
N PHE A 5 -6.61 2.81 5.97
CA PHE A 5 -5.45 3.55 5.50
C PHE A 5 -4.31 3.36 6.50
N ASN A 6 -3.29 2.61 6.12
CA ASN A 6 -2.09 2.47 6.93
C ASN A 6 -1.08 3.55 6.56
N LYS A 7 -0.78 4.40 7.55
CA LYS A 7 0.23 5.45 7.45
C LYS A 7 1.58 4.85 7.75
N VAL A 8 2.47 4.81 6.76
CA VAL A 8 3.80 4.19 6.89
C VAL A 8 4.86 5.24 6.70
N LYS A 9 5.79 5.34 7.66
CA LYS A 9 7.04 6.08 7.50
C LYS A 9 8.13 5.07 7.18
N ASN A 10 8.70 5.18 5.99
CA ASN A 10 9.83 4.35 5.59
C ASN A 10 11.10 4.84 6.30
N VAL A 11 11.72 3.98 7.09
CA VAL A 11 12.92 4.32 7.86
C VAL A 11 14.12 4.60 6.94
N PRO A 12 14.45 3.75 5.94
CA PRO A 12 15.62 3.95 5.09
C PRO A 12 15.58 5.25 4.26
N THR A 13 14.46 5.54 3.61
CA THR A 13 14.34 6.66 2.66
C THR A 13 13.71 7.91 3.28
N ARG A 14 13.20 7.82 4.52
CA ARG A 14 12.41 8.87 5.20
C ARG A 14 11.13 9.29 4.46
N ARG A 15 10.78 8.61 3.36
CA ARG A 15 9.54 8.82 2.61
C ARG A 15 8.36 8.36 3.46
N ARG A 16 7.20 8.94 3.19
CA ARG A 16 5.93 8.55 3.81
C ARG A 16 5.03 7.94 2.75
N PHE A 17 4.28 6.93 3.16
CA PHE A 17 3.37 6.21 2.31
C PHE A 17 2.03 6.04 3.01
N VAL A 18 0.98 5.89 2.22
CA VAL A 18 -0.33 5.44 2.66
C VAL A 18 -0.64 4.17 1.91
N VAL A 19 -0.86 3.08 2.64
CA VAL A 19 -1.32 1.81 2.08
C VAL A 19 -2.83 1.73 2.25
N SER A 20 -3.55 1.40 1.18
CA SER A 20 -5.01 1.31 1.19
C SER A 20 -5.47 0.08 0.42
N THR A 21 -6.38 -0.69 1.00
CA THR A 21 -7.00 -1.83 0.32
C THR A 21 -8.45 -1.52 0.03
N ILE A 22 -8.84 -1.69 -1.24
CA ILE A 22 -10.19 -1.46 -1.73
C ILE A 22 -10.74 -2.74 -2.35
N ARG A 23 -12.03 -3.00 -2.11
CA ARG A 23 -12.77 -4.06 -2.80
C ARG A 23 -13.30 -3.49 -4.12
N LYS A 24 -12.91 -4.06 -5.25
CA LYS A 24 -13.34 -3.67 -6.60
C LYS A 24 -14.51 -4.51 -7.13
N GLY A 25 -14.69 -5.71 -6.60
CA GLY A 25 -15.76 -6.62 -7.02
C GLY A 25 -16.02 -7.73 -5.99
N GLU A 26 -16.77 -8.75 -6.39
CA GLU A 26 -17.16 -9.85 -5.49
C GLU A 26 -15.92 -10.57 -4.92
N ASN A 27 -14.96 -10.91 -5.79
CA ASN A 27 -13.70 -11.57 -5.45
C ASN A 27 -12.49 -10.81 -6.05
N ALA A 28 -12.52 -9.48 -5.96
CA ALA A 28 -11.45 -8.64 -6.48
C ALA A 28 -11.12 -7.53 -5.49
N PHE A 29 -9.88 -7.54 -5.02
CA PHE A 29 -9.34 -6.60 -4.04
C PHE A 29 -8.05 -6.00 -4.59
N GLU A 30 -7.85 -4.71 -4.36
CA GLU A 30 -6.65 -4.00 -4.75
C GLU A 30 -6.03 -3.34 -3.53
N THR A 31 -4.77 -3.64 -3.26
CA THR A 31 -3.96 -2.94 -2.27
C THR A 31 -3.06 -1.96 -2.99
N ALA A 32 -3.31 -0.67 -2.80
CA ALA A 32 -2.58 0.43 -3.40
C ALA A 32 -1.66 1.12 -2.39
N VAL A 33 -0.46 1.48 -2.83
CA VAL A 33 0.53 2.25 -2.08
C VAL A 33 0.65 3.64 -2.69
N PHE A 34 0.40 4.66 -1.89
CA PHE A 34 0.49 6.06 -2.30
C PHE A 34 1.67 6.72 -1.61
N ALA A 35 2.55 7.38 -2.36
CA ALA A 35 3.51 8.31 -1.74
C ALA A 35 2.75 9.49 -1.13
N ALA A 36 3.11 9.82 0.10
CA ALA A 36 2.43 10.83 0.89
C ALA A 36 3.36 11.95 1.34
N ASN A 37 2.78 13.10 1.66
CA ASN A 37 3.49 14.22 2.26
C ASN A 37 3.70 14.02 3.78
N PHE A 38 4.21 15.05 4.45
CA PHE A 38 4.47 15.03 5.89
C PHE A 38 3.23 14.68 6.74
N PHE A 39 2.04 15.10 6.30
CA PHE A 39 0.76 14.88 6.97
C PHE A 39 0.07 13.57 6.58
N TYR A 40 0.75 12.69 5.83
CA TYR A 40 0.18 11.48 5.27
C TYR A 40 -0.99 11.71 4.30
N LEU A 41 -0.96 12.83 3.57
CA LEU A 41 -1.84 13.05 2.43
C LEU A 41 -1.16 12.50 1.17
N PRO A 42 -1.80 11.59 0.42
CA PRO A 42 -1.32 11.14 -0.88
C PRO A 42 -1.01 12.32 -1.80
N ARG A 43 0.12 12.26 -2.51
CA ARG A 43 0.46 13.26 -3.53
C ARG A 43 -0.53 13.26 -4.69
N SER A 44 -1.07 12.08 -5.00
CA SER A 44 -2.16 11.90 -5.96
C SER A 44 -3.00 10.70 -5.52
N TRP A 45 -4.32 10.87 -5.47
CA TRP A 45 -5.26 9.79 -5.16
C TRP A 45 -5.55 8.90 -6.38
N SER A 46 -5.29 9.40 -7.59
CA SER A 46 -5.52 8.67 -8.85
C SER A 46 -4.27 8.00 -9.40
N ARG A 47 -3.09 8.26 -8.80
CA ARG A 47 -1.80 7.70 -9.24
C ARG A 47 -1.08 7.08 -8.05
N PRO A 48 -1.42 5.84 -7.67
CA PRO A 48 -0.63 5.09 -6.72
C PRO A 48 0.78 4.83 -7.29
N GLU A 49 1.76 4.74 -6.39
CA GLU A 49 3.12 4.33 -6.73
C GLU A 49 3.19 2.83 -7.03
N PHE A 50 2.28 2.06 -6.43
CA PHE A 50 2.25 0.61 -6.56
C PHE A 50 0.85 0.05 -6.27
N ILE A 51 0.47 -1.05 -6.94
CA ILE A 51 -0.81 -1.75 -6.76
C ILE A 51 -0.55 -3.26 -6.76
N VAL A 52 -1.16 -3.98 -5.83
CA VAL A 52 -1.25 -5.45 -5.82
C VAL A 52 -2.71 -5.86 -5.85
N ALA A 53 -3.10 -6.67 -6.82
CA ALA A 53 -4.44 -7.24 -6.90
C ALA A 53 -4.48 -8.63 -6.22
N THR A 54 -5.55 -8.91 -5.49
CA THR A 54 -5.82 -10.20 -4.87
C THR A 54 -7.28 -10.63 -5.08
N ASP A 55 -7.51 -11.94 -5.05
CA ASP A 55 -8.79 -12.59 -5.33
C ASP A 55 -9.63 -12.84 -4.06
N THR A 56 -9.00 -12.96 -2.89
CA THR A 56 -9.71 -13.18 -1.62
C THR A 56 -9.51 -12.05 -0.62
N VAL A 57 -10.45 -11.94 0.33
CA VAL A 57 -10.38 -10.98 1.43
C VAL A 57 -9.18 -11.27 2.33
N GLU A 58 -8.90 -12.53 2.65
CA GLU A 58 -7.75 -12.88 3.51
C GLU A 58 -6.44 -12.45 2.86
N LYS A 59 -6.22 -12.82 1.59
CA LYS A 59 -5.02 -12.42 0.85
C LYS A 59 -4.88 -10.91 0.75
N ALA A 60 -6.00 -10.19 0.60
CA ALA A 60 -5.98 -8.74 0.54
C ALA A 60 -5.48 -8.14 1.87
N TRP A 61 -5.94 -8.67 3.00
CA TRP A 61 -5.50 -8.24 4.33
C TRP A 61 -4.05 -8.62 4.60
N ASP A 62 -3.66 -9.86 4.30
CA ASP A 62 -2.27 -10.30 4.47
C ASP A 62 -1.32 -9.44 3.64
N THR A 63 -1.68 -9.17 2.38
CA THR A 63 -0.93 -8.27 1.49
C THR A 63 -0.86 -6.86 2.07
N HIS A 64 -1.96 -6.33 2.61
CA HIS A 64 -1.99 -5.01 3.23
C HIS A 64 -1.01 -4.88 4.40
N TYR A 65 -1.07 -5.81 5.35
CA TYR A 65 -0.22 -5.79 6.54
C TYR A 65 1.24 -6.06 6.19
N LEU A 66 1.49 -7.02 5.28
CA LEU A 66 2.84 -7.34 4.82
C LEU A 66 3.47 -6.14 4.10
N LEU A 67 2.77 -5.52 3.14
CA LEU A 67 3.29 -4.34 2.44
C LEU A 67 3.55 -3.20 3.42
N ALA A 68 2.65 -2.93 4.37
CA ALA A 68 2.85 -1.87 5.35
C ALA A 68 4.08 -2.12 6.24
N ALA A 69 4.27 -3.36 6.70
CA ALA A 69 5.42 -3.76 7.50
C ALA A 69 6.73 -3.63 6.72
N ARG A 70 6.78 -4.22 5.51
CA ARG A 70 7.97 -4.17 4.64
C ARG A 70 8.32 -2.74 4.23
N LEU A 71 7.32 -1.93 3.84
CA LEU A 71 7.52 -0.52 3.51
C LEU A 71 8.01 0.33 4.69
N SER A 72 7.94 -0.15 5.93
CA SER A 72 8.53 0.56 7.05
C SER A 72 10.05 0.35 7.15
N GLN A 73 10.55 -0.83 6.77
CA GLN A 73 11.94 -1.24 7.02
C GLN A 73 12.80 -1.37 5.76
N GLU A 74 12.21 -1.69 4.61
CA GLU A 74 12.94 -2.02 3.38
C GLU A 74 12.93 -0.88 2.37
N TYR A 75 13.81 -0.94 1.36
CA TYR A 75 13.81 0.03 0.26
C TYR A 75 12.56 -0.17 -0.61
N PRO A 76 11.70 0.86 -0.82
CA PRO A 76 10.44 0.70 -1.55
C PRO A 76 10.60 0.13 -2.96
N LEU A 77 11.64 0.52 -3.69
CA LEU A 77 11.89 0.03 -5.05
C LEU A 77 12.06 -1.49 -5.11
N ARG A 78 12.72 -2.08 -4.09
CA ARG A 78 12.91 -3.53 -4.00
C ARG A 78 11.58 -4.24 -3.79
N ILE A 79 10.75 -3.71 -2.89
CA ILE A 79 9.40 -4.25 -2.66
C ILE A 79 8.60 -4.19 -3.96
N PHE A 80 8.60 -3.05 -4.66
CA PHE A 80 7.82 -2.89 -5.89
C PHE A 80 8.28 -3.84 -7.00
N GLN A 81 9.59 -4.13 -7.10
CA GLN A 81 10.14 -5.10 -8.05
C GLN A 81 9.72 -6.55 -7.73
N GLU A 82 9.61 -6.94 -6.47
CA GLU A 82 9.25 -8.31 -6.09
C GLU A 82 7.79 -8.67 -6.38
N TYR A 83 6.92 -7.66 -6.49
CA TYR A 83 5.48 -7.82 -6.73
C TYR A 83 5.06 -7.35 -8.14
N SER A 84 5.99 -6.93 -9.00
CA SER A 84 5.74 -6.60 -10.42
C SER A 84 5.84 -7.85 -11.28
#